data_AF-A0A6N8X9P5-F1
#
_entry.id   AF-A0A6N8X9P5-F1
#
_cell.length_a   1.000
_cell.length_b   1.000
_cell.length_c   1.000
_cell.angle_alpha   90.00
_cell.angle_beta   90.00
_cell.angle_gamma   90.00
#
_symmetry.space_group_name_H-M   'P 1'
#
loop_
_entity.id
_entity.type
_entity.pdbx_description
1 polymer ?
#
loop_
_entity_poly.entity_id
_entity_poly.type
_entity_poly.pdbx_seq_one_letter_code
_entity_poly.pdbx_strand_id
1 'polypeptide(L)'
;QDLAAVIGRYGEERHAGRIAKAIVGARPLATTTELAEVVTRAVPGSRFPTSSCARVFQAVRIHVNDELGELDRGLDAGFDALKTGGRMAVITFHGVEHRLVRRRFRRWVEGPELPRRLPIRGEAEPLARRLDSVGRGLRPSAREVGRNPRARSALLQAVEKVRSLDDAGTTAAGEATGAAP
;
A
#
# COMPACT_ATOMS: atom_id res chain seq x y z
N GLN A 1 -22.41 0.09 -8.03
CA GLN A 1 -21.06 0.65 -7.77
C GLN A 1 -20.55 1.33 -9.02
N ASP A 2 -19.82 2.43 -8.88
CA ASP A 2 -19.36 3.25 -10.01
C ASP A 2 -18.02 2.71 -10.58
N LEU A 3 -18.07 2.14 -11.79
CA LEU A 3 -16.88 1.65 -12.52
C LEU A 3 -15.84 2.76 -12.73
N ALA A 4 -16.27 4.02 -12.87
CA ALA A 4 -15.36 5.15 -12.98
C ALA A 4 -14.55 5.34 -11.69
N ALA A 5 -15.18 5.15 -10.53
CA ALA A 5 -14.49 5.23 -9.24
C ALA A 5 -13.42 4.14 -9.08
N VAL A 6 -13.72 2.91 -9.51
CA VAL A 6 -12.76 1.79 -9.52
C VAL A 6 -11.55 2.10 -10.41
N ILE A 7 -11.80 2.50 -11.66
CA ILE A 7 -10.74 2.82 -12.63
C ILE A 7 -9.90 4.01 -12.17
N GLY A 8 -10.54 5.06 -11.67
CA GLY A 8 -9.85 6.26 -11.18
C GLY A 8 -9.00 5.98 -9.94
N ARG A 9 -9.56 5.29 -8.94
CA ARG A 9 -8.89 5.03 -7.66
C ARG A 9 -7.74 4.04 -7.78
N TYR A 10 -7.98 2.90 -8.44
CA TYR A 10 -7.01 1.80 -8.45
C TYR A 10 -6.11 1.79 -9.68
N GLY A 11 -6.60 2.33 -10.80
CA GLY A 11 -5.83 2.47 -12.03
C GLY A 11 -5.12 3.81 -12.19
N GLU A 12 -5.44 4.82 -11.36
CA GLU A 12 -4.89 6.18 -11.47
C GLU A 12 -5.07 6.77 -12.88
N GLU A 13 -6.20 6.44 -13.53
CA GLU A 13 -6.46 6.80 -14.92
C GLU A 13 -7.34 8.06 -15.01
N ARG A 14 -6.79 9.13 -15.61
CA ARG A 14 -7.44 10.43 -15.77
C ARG A 14 -8.72 10.37 -16.61
N HIS A 15 -8.82 9.41 -17.54
CA HIS A 15 -9.99 9.24 -18.38
C HIS A 15 -11.03 8.26 -17.81
N ALA A 16 -10.97 7.94 -16.51
CA ALA A 16 -11.81 6.93 -15.86
C ALA A 16 -13.29 7.04 -16.21
N GLY A 17 -13.89 8.24 -16.13
CA GLY A 17 -15.30 8.44 -16.46
C GLY A 17 -15.63 8.14 -17.93
N ARG A 18 -14.79 8.57 -18.87
CA ARG A 18 -14.97 8.29 -20.31
C ARG A 18 -14.83 6.80 -20.61
N ILE A 19 -13.80 6.17 -20.05
CA ILE A 19 -13.54 4.74 -20.21
C ILE A 19 -14.70 3.92 -19.62
N ALA A 20 -15.16 4.26 -18.41
CA ALA A 20 -16.28 3.56 -17.77
C ALA A 20 -17.56 3.65 -18.62
N LYS A 21 -17.88 4.83 -19.17
CA LYS A 21 -19.03 5.00 -20.08
C LYS A 21 -18.89 4.15 -21.33
N ALA A 22 -17.69 4.09 -21.93
CA ALA A 22 -17.43 3.27 -23.11
C ALA A 22 -17.56 1.76 -22.80
N ILE A 23 -17.01 1.30 -21.67
CA ILE A 23 -17.13 -0.09 -21.22
C ILE A 23 -18.60 -0.46 -21.01
N VAL A 24 -19.38 0.40 -20.34
CA VAL A 24 -20.81 0.15 -20.11
C VAL A 24 -21.58 0.07 -21.43
N GLY A 25 -21.30 0.97 -22.37
CA GLY A 25 -21.97 1.00 -23.67
C GLY A 25 -21.60 -0.16 -24.60
N ALA A 26 -20.47 -0.83 -24.37
CA ALA A 26 -19.99 -1.95 -25.20
C ALA A 26 -20.33 -3.33 -24.63
N ARG A 27 -21.12 -3.42 -23.55
CA ARG A 27 -21.50 -4.71 -22.94
C ARG A 27 -22.42 -5.53 -23.86
N PRO A 28 -22.36 -6.88 -23.83
CA PRO A 28 -21.46 -7.69 -23.00
C PRO A 28 -20.02 -7.76 -23.56
N LEU A 29 -19.03 -7.88 -22.67
CA LEU A 29 -17.63 -8.14 -23.01
C LEU A 29 -17.25 -9.52 -22.48
N ALA A 30 -16.69 -10.38 -23.32
CA ALA A 30 -16.32 -11.76 -22.99
C ALA A 30 -14.81 -11.96 -22.95
N THR A 31 -14.03 -11.15 -23.67
CA THR A 31 -12.57 -11.32 -23.77
C THR A 31 -11.79 -10.10 -23.31
N THR A 32 -10.54 -10.33 -22.91
CA THR A 32 -9.61 -9.25 -22.55
C THR A 32 -9.29 -8.36 -23.75
N THR A 33 -9.28 -8.91 -24.97
CA THR A 33 -9.03 -8.16 -26.19
C THR A 33 -10.15 -7.16 -26.46
N GLU A 34 -11.42 -7.58 -26.32
CA GLU A 34 -12.57 -6.68 -26.45
C GLU A 34 -12.49 -5.51 -25.46
N LEU A 35 -12.19 -5.80 -24.19
CA LEU A 35 -12.01 -4.75 -23.18
C LEU A 35 -10.87 -3.79 -23.56
N ALA A 36 -9.72 -4.31 -24.00
CA ALA A 36 -8.58 -3.50 -24.40
C ALA A 36 -8.90 -2.58 -25.58
N GLU A 37 -9.65 -3.06 -26.57
CA GLU A 37 -10.07 -2.26 -27.72
C GLU A 37 -11.03 -1.14 -27.31
N VAL A 38 -12.00 -1.42 -26.43
CA VAL A 38 -12.94 -0.41 -25.93
C VAL A 38 -12.19 0.67 -25.16
N VAL A 39 -11.26 0.28 -24.27
CA VAL A 39 -10.42 1.23 -23.53
C VAL A 39 -9.58 2.07 -24.48
N THR A 40 -8.95 1.44 -25.48
CA THR A 40 -8.11 2.13 -26.47
C THR A 40 -8.90 3.18 -27.26
N ARG A 41 -10.11 2.82 -27.74
CA ARG A 41 -11.00 3.74 -28.46
C ARG A 41 -11.52 4.89 -27.58
N ALA A 42 -11.67 4.65 -26.28
CA ALA A 42 -12.18 5.63 -25.33
C ALA A 42 -11.14 6.70 -24.93
N VAL A 43 -9.85 6.53 -25.24
CA VAL A 43 -8.80 7.47 -24.82
C VAL A 43 -8.29 8.30 -26.01
N PRO A 44 -8.66 9.58 -26.13
CA PRO A 44 -8.24 10.43 -27.25
C PRO A 44 -6.74 10.77 -27.17
N GLY A 45 -6.05 10.67 -28.31
CA GLY A 45 -4.68 11.18 -28.49
C GLY A 45 -3.64 10.56 -27.53
N SER A 46 -3.88 9.35 -27.03
CA SER A 46 -2.91 8.72 -26.12
C SER A 46 -1.60 8.46 -26.87
N ARG A 47 -0.53 9.13 -26.46
CA ARG A 47 0.83 8.81 -26.87
C ARG A 47 1.24 7.38 -26.46
N PHE A 48 0.47 6.72 -25.58
CA PHE A 48 0.69 5.36 -25.07
C PHE A 48 -0.65 4.63 -24.75
N PRO A 49 -1.42 4.15 -25.75
CA PRO A 49 -2.69 3.46 -25.51
C PRO A 49 -2.54 2.22 -24.60
N THR A 50 -1.37 1.57 -24.68
CA THR A 50 -0.98 0.44 -23.81
C THR A 50 -1.04 0.77 -22.32
N SER A 51 -0.72 2.01 -21.93
CA SER A 51 -0.67 2.42 -20.52
C SER A 51 -2.06 2.51 -19.90
N SER A 52 -3.05 3.04 -20.62
CA SER A 52 -4.43 3.14 -20.11
C SER A 52 -5.10 1.76 -20.04
N CYS A 53 -4.85 0.88 -21.01
CA CYS A 53 -5.27 -0.51 -20.92
C CYS A 53 -4.67 -1.18 -19.66
N ALA A 54 -3.35 -1.11 -19.47
CA ALA A 54 -2.69 -1.69 -18.30
C ALA A 54 -3.28 -1.18 -16.97
N ARG A 55 -3.58 0.13 -16.86
CA ARG A 55 -4.22 0.73 -15.69
C ARG A 55 -5.64 0.24 -15.44
N VAL A 56 -6.44 0.05 -16.50
CA VAL A 56 -7.80 -0.49 -16.37
C VAL A 56 -7.75 -1.95 -15.92
N PHE A 57 -6.89 -2.77 -16.54
CA PHE A 57 -6.69 -4.16 -16.10
C PHE A 57 -6.20 -4.24 -14.66
N GLN A 58 -5.25 -3.38 -14.27
CA GLN A 58 -4.81 -3.25 -12.89
C GLN A 58 -5.98 -2.90 -11.95
N ALA A 59 -6.81 -1.91 -12.31
CA ALA A 59 -7.92 -1.47 -11.48
C ALA A 59 -8.96 -2.59 -11.26
N VAL A 60 -9.32 -3.30 -12.33
CA VAL A 60 -10.24 -4.43 -12.27
C VAL A 60 -9.64 -5.54 -11.40
N ARG A 61 -8.37 -5.90 -11.61
CA ARG A 61 -7.67 -6.93 -10.84
C ARG A 61 -7.64 -6.60 -9.34
N ILE A 62 -7.26 -5.38 -8.99
CA ILE A 62 -7.24 -4.90 -7.59
C ILE A 62 -8.62 -4.98 -6.96
N HIS A 63 -9.65 -4.56 -7.70
CA HIS A 63 -11.01 -4.51 -7.17
C HIS A 63 -11.63 -5.90 -7.00
N VAL A 64 -11.49 -6.78 -7.99
CA VAL A 64 -12.07 -8.13 -7.97
C VAL A 64 -11.45 -8.99 -6.87
N ASN A 65 -10.15 -8.86 -6.64
CA ASN A 65 -9.44 -9.66 -5.64
C ASN A 65 -9.30 -8.97 -4.27
N ASP A 66 -9.91 -7.80 -4.06
CA ASP A 66 -9.71 -6.95 -2.89
C ASP A 66 -8.22 -6.79 -2.49
N GLU A 67 -7.33 -6.64 -3.48
CA GLU A 67 -5.87 -6.77 -3.25
C GLU A 67 -5.34 -5.76 -2.22
N LEU A 68 -5.89 -4.54 -2.23
CA LEU A 68 -5.49 -3.51 -1.26
C LEU A 68 -6.09 -3.74 0.13
N GLY A 69 -7.27 -4.35 0.23
CA GLY A 69 -7.85 -4.73 1.52
C GLY A 69 -7.07 -5.86 2.15
N GLU A 70 -6.72 -6.89 1.37
CA GLU A 70 -5.87 -7.99 1.79
C GLU A 70 -4.47 -7.51 2.19
N LEU A 71 -3.86 -6.62 1.41
CA LEU A 71 -2.58 -6.00 1.78
C LEU A 71 -2.68 -5.26 3.11
N ASP A 72 -3.73 -4.46 3.32
CA ASP A 72 -3.89 -3.69 4.55
C ASP A 72 -4.04 -4.58 5.79
N ARG A 73 -4.88 -5.63 5.69
CA ARG A 73 -5.07 -6.62 6.76
C ARG A 73 -3.80 -7.44 7.01
N GLY A 74 -3.12 -7.87 5.94
CA GLY A 74 -1.89 -8.64 6.02
C GLY A 74 -0.73 -7.85 6.63
N LEU A 75 -0.65 -6.54 6.39
CA LEU A 75 0.33 -5.67 7.04
C LEU A 75 0.12 -5.62 8.55
N ASP A 76 -1.13 -5.44 9.01
CA ASP A 76 -1.42 -5.39 10.45
C ASP A 76 -1.12 -6.73 11.11
N ALA A 77 -1.71 -7.83 10.60
CA ALA A 77 -1.49 -9.16 11.15
C ALA A 77 -0.01 -9.57 11.14
N GLY A 78 0.71 -9.25 10.05
CA GLY A 78 2.14 -9.54 9.92
C GLY A 78 2.99 -8.75 10.90
N PHE A 79 2.62 -7.49 11.20
CA PHE A 79 3.39 -6.65 12.12
C PHE A 79 3.14 -7.03 13.58
N ASP A 80 1.91 -7.39 13.91
CA ASP A 80 1.53 -7.86 15.23
C ASP A 80 2.26 -9.17 15.57
N ALA A 81 2.39 -10.07 14.61
CA ALA A 81 3.12 -11.34 14.76
C ALA A 81 4.65 -11.18 14.96
N LEU A 82 5.24 -10.01 14.66
CA LEU A 82 6.66 -9.78 14.88
C LEU A 82 6.98 -9.64 16.37
N LYS A 83 8.08 -10.27 16.80
CA LYS A 83 8.74 -9.95 18.08
C LYS A 83 9.44 -8.59 17.98
N THR A 84 9.72 -7.97 19.12
CA THR A 84 10.62 -6.81 19.20
C THR A 84 11.99 -7.16 18.59
N GLY A 85 12.51 -6.28 17.73
CA GLY A 85 13.68 -6.52 16.86
C GLY A 85 13.35 -7.25 15.54
N GLY A 86 12.14 -7.77 15.38
CA GLY A 86 11.67 -8.42 14.16
C GLY A 86 11.49 -7.43 13.00
N ARG A 87 11.71 -7.90 11.77
CA ARG A 87 11.67 -7.06 10.56
C ARG A 87 10.52 -7.44 9.65
N MET A 88 9.81 -6.43 9.16
CA MET A 88 8.85 -6.57 8.07
C MET A 88 9.45 -5.98 6.80
N ALA A 89 9.46 -6.77 5.74
CA ALA A 89 9.87 -6.35 4.41
C ALA A 89 8.72 -6.59 3.42
N VAL A 90 8.39 -5.57 2.62
CA VAL A 90 7.26 -5.60 1.69
C VAL A 90 7.72 -5.15 0.32
N ILE A 91 7.45 -5.97 -0.70
CA ILE A 91 7.69 -5.66 -2.11
C ILE A 91 6.36 -5.30 -2.76
N THR A 92 6.33 -4.18 -3.47
CA THR A 92 5.13 -3.65 -4.12
C THR A 92 5.42 -3.26 -5.57
N PHE A 93 4.44 -3.37 -6.46
CA PHE A 93 4.66 -3.21 -7.90
C PHE A 93 3.95 -1.99 -8.49
N HIS A 94 2.95 -1.42 -7.80
CA HIS A 94 2.24 -0.25 -8.30
C HIS A 94 2.02 0.85 -7.27
N GLY A 95 1.81 2.08 -7.76
CA GLY A 95 1.78 3.30 -6.95
C GLY A 95 0.77 3.28 -5.81
N VAL A 96 -0.41 2.70 -6.02
CA VAL A 96 -1.44 2.55 -4.98
C VAL A 96 -0.98 1.68 -3.79
N GLU A 97 -0.23 0.60 -4.04
CA GLU A 97 0.36 -0.22 -2.98
C GLU A 97 1.50 0.54 -2.29
N HIS A 98 2.36 1.21 -3.08
CA HIS A 98 3.50 1.98 -2.57
C HIS A 98 3.00 3.00 -1.54
N ARG A 99 1.89 3.67 -1.84
CA ARG A 99 1.26 4.65 -0.93
C ARG A 99 0.67 3.99 0.31
N LEU A 100 0.00 2.84 0.17
CA LEU A 100 -0.58 2.12 1.30
C LEU A 100 0.52 1.67 2.28
N VAL A 101 1.54 0.96 1.79
CA VAL A 101 2.68 0.50 2.60
C VAL A 101 3.40 1.67 3.25
N ARG A 102 3.70 2.72 2.47
CA ARG A 102 4.37 3.93 3.01
C ARG A 102 3.56 4.60 4.10
N ARG A 103 2.23 4.72 3.93
CA ARG A 103 1.34 5.30 4.95
C ARG A 103 1.35 4.44 6.22
N ARG A 104 1.23 3.12 6.07
CA ARG A 104 1.23 2.18 7.20
C ARG A 104 2.56 2.22 7.97
N PHE A 105 3.69 2.11 7.27
CA PHE A 105 5.02 2.20 7.88
C PHE A 105 5.25 3.56 8.55
N ARG A 106 4.80 4.65 7.93
CA ARG A 106 4.88 5.98 8.54
C ARG A 106 4.10 6.04 9.85
N ARG A 107 2.89 5.49 9.91
CA ARG A 107 2.08 5.43 11.13
C ARG A 107 2.77 4.66 12.26
N TRP A 108 3.42 3.53 11.95
CA TRP A 108 4.17 2.78 12.96
C TRP A 108 5.44 3.48 13.43
N VAL A 109 6.07 4.28 12.55
CA VAL A 109 7.31 5.00 12.87
C VAL A 109 7.07 6.33 13.58
N GLU A 110 5.98 7.03 13.30
CA GLU A 110 5.66 8.33 13.90
C GLU A 110 4.75 8.22 15.13
N GLY A 111 4.14 7.06 15.36
CA GLY A 111 3.13 6.86 16.39
C GLY A 111 1.76 7.45 15.99
N PRO A 112 0.72 7.25 16.82
CA PRO A 112 -0.60 7.86 16.59
C PRO A 112 -0.54 9.41 16.56
N GLU A 113 -1.21 10.02 15.58
CA GLU A 113 -1.43 11.48 15.57
C GLU A 113 -2.34 11.85 16.76
N LEU A 114 -1.76 12.47 17.79
CA LEU A 114 -2.53 12.98 18.94
C LEU A 114 -3.24 14.29 18.57
N PRO A 115 -4.51 14.49 18.98
CA PRO A 115 -5.21 15.75 18.74
C PRO A 115 -4.45 16.94 19.35
N ARG A 116 -4.22 17.99 18.55
CA ARG A 116 -3.46 19.19 18.93
C ARG A 116 -3.94 19.92 20.19
N ARG A 117 -5.15 19.62 20.67
CA ARG A 117 -5.80 20.29 21.81
C ARG A 117 -5.78 19.48 23.12
N LEU A 118 -5.19 18.27 23.14
CA LEU A 118 -5.02 17.56 24.41
C LEU A 118 -3.86 18.16 25.21
N PRO A 119 -4.02 18.47 26.51
CA PRO A 119 -2.94 18.83 27.42
C PRO A 119 -2.13 17.61 27.86
N ILE A 120 -2.08 16.56 27.03
CA ILE A 120 -1.26 15.37 27.24
C ILE A 120 -0.16 15.43 26.19
N ARG A 121 1.07 15.77 26.59
CA ARG A 121 2.27 15.43 25.81
C ARG A 121 2.53 13.94 26.00
N GLY A 122 1.63 13.11 25.49
CA GLY A 122 1.97 11.70 25.30
C GLY A 122 2.94 11.71 24.14
N GLU A 123 4.22 11.47 24.39
CA GLU A 123 5.12 11.14 23.29
C GLU A 123 4.56 9.86 22.68
N ALA A 124 3.89 9.98 21.53
CA ALA A 124 3.33 8.85 20.83
C ALA A 124 4.50 7.95 20.44
N GLU A 125 4.75 6.92 21.23
CA GLU A 125 5.97 6.15 21.07
C GLU A 125 5.94 5.35 19.76
N PRO A 126 7.05 5.38 19.00
CA PRO A 126 7.15 4.64 17.75
C PRO A 126 7.08 3.14 18.00
N LEU A 127 6.20 2.45 17.27
CA LEU A 127 6.11 0.99 17.28
C LEU A 127 7.21 0.36 16.41
N ALA A 128 7.70 1.10 15.43
CA ALA A 128 8.73 0.67 14.50
C ALA A 128 9.77 1.76 14.24
N ARG A 129 10.95 1.34 13.77
CA ARG A 129 11.94 2.23 13.16
C ARG A 129 12.14 1.88 11.69
N ARG A 130 12.47 2.88 10.88
CA ARG A 130 12.92 2.64 9.50
C ARG A 130 14.29 1.98 9.53
N LEU A 131 14.51 1.03 8.63
CA LEU A 131 15.85 0.52 8.36
C LEU A 131 16.51 1.44 7.34
N ASP A 132 17.63 2.08 7.67
CA ASP A 132 18.23 3.11 6.80
C ASP A 132 18.54 2.61 5.38
N SER A 133 18.92 1.34 5.25
CA SER A 133 19.25 0.69 3.97
C SER A 133 18.06 0.48 3.03
N VAL A 134 16.82 0.48 3.55
CA VAL A 134 15.61 0.13 2.78
C VAL A 134 14.38 0.99 3.10
N GLY A 135 14.46 1.86 4.10
CA GLY A 135 13.34 2.62 4.66
C GLY A 135 12.85 3.74 3.75
N ARG A 136 13.68 4.17 2.79
CA ARG A 136 13.28 5.07 1.68
C ARG A 136 12.73 4.32 0.47
N GLY A 137 12.96 3.01 0.40
CA GLY A 137 12.58 2.12 -0.68
C GLY A 137 13.75 1.75 -1.59
N LEU A 138 13.97 0.45 -1.80
CA LEU A 138 14.97 -0.09 -2.73
C LEU A 138 14.31 -0.43 -4.07
N ARG A 139 14.93 0.04 -5.16
CA ARG A 139 14.51 -0.22 -6.55
C ARG A 139 15.38 -1.32 -7.17
N PRO A 140 14.85 -2.09 -8.14
CA PRO A 140 15.64 -3.07 -8.86
C PRO A 140 16.77 -2.41 -9.65
N SER A 141 17.87 -3.14 -9.82
CA SER A 141 18.97 -2.68 -10.69
C SER A 141 18.63 -2.86 -12.18
N ALA A 142 19.32 -2.14 -13.08
CA ALA A 142 19.14 -2.34 -14.53
C ALA A 142 19.42 -3.79 -14.97
N ARG A 143 20.43 -4.44 -14.35
CA ARG A 143 20.75 -5.86 -14.57
C ARG A 143 19.60 -6.78 -14.16
N GLU A 144 18.96 -6.50 -13.03
CA GLU A 144 17.80 -7.25 -12.56
C GLU A 144 16.60 -7.08 -13.49
N VAL A 145 16.30 -5.84 -13.90
CA VAL A 145 15.22 -5.56 -14.86
C VAL A 145 15.46 -6.23 -16.22
N GLY A 146 16.73 -6.28 -16.67
CA GLY A 146 17.10 -6.99 -17.90
C GLY A 146 16.87 -8.51 -17.83
N ARG A 147 17.04 -9.12 -16.64
CA ARG A 147 16.77 -10.55 -16.41
C ARG A 147 15.31 -10.85 -16.11
N ASN A 148 14.63 -9.93 -15.43
CA ASN A 148 13.25 -10.04 -15.02
C ASN A 148 12.52 -8.72 -15.31
N PRO A 149 11.91 -8.56 -16.51
CA PRO A 149 11.18 -7.36 -16.86
C PRO A 149 10.02 -7.02 -15.90
N ARG A 150 9.44 -8.02 -15.20
CA ARG A 150 8.39 -7.82 -14.20
C ARG A 150 8.89 -7.10 -12.95
N ALA A 151 10.19 -7.13 -12.67
CA ALA A 151 10.78 -6.43 -11.53
C ALA A 151 10.78 -4.91 -11.72
N ARG A 152 10.65 -4.38 -12.95
CA ARG A 152 10.83 -2.95 -13.28
C ARG A 152 10.17 -1.96 -12.32
N SER A 153 8.95 -2.26 -11.86
CA SER A 153 8.18 -1.37 -11.00
C SER A 153 8.24 -1.74 -9.51
N ALA A 154 9.00 -2.77 -9.16
CA ALA A 154 9.16 -3.22 -7.79
C ALA A 154 9.73 -2.12 -6.88
N LEU A 155 9.22 -2.05 -5.66
CA LEU A 155 9.75 -1.25 -4.56
C LEU A 155 9.76 -2.11 -3.32
N LEU A 156 10.96 -2.35 -2.77
CA LEU A 156 11.13 -3.00 -1.48
C LEU A 156 11.20 -1.94 -0.38
N GLN A 157 10.35 -2.04 0.62
CA GLN A 157 10.42 -1.21 1.84
C GLN A 157 10.52 -2.13 3.06
N ALA A 158 11.24 -1.68 4.10
CA ALA A 158 11.32 -2.45 5.34
C ALA A 158 11.31 -1.56 6.60
N VAL A 159 10.79 -2.14 7.68
CA VAL A 159 10.78 -1.57 9.03
C VAL A 159 11.17 -2.66 10.03
N GLU A 160 11.68 -2.22 11.19
CA GLU A 160 11.96 -3.09 12.32
C GLU A 160 11.08 -2.70 13.50
N LYS A 161 10.46 -3.67 14.15
CA LYS A 161 9.63 -3.47 15.34
C LYS A 161 10.54 -3.14 16.52
N VAL A 162 10.28 -2.03 17.21
CA VAL A 162 11.14 -1.56 18.32
C VAL A 162 10.46 -1.67 19.67
N ARG A 163 9.13 -1.76 19.70
CA ARG A 163 8.32 -2.01 20.88
C ARG A 163 7.05 -2.77 20.47
N SER A 164 6.57 -3.69 21.31
CA SER A 164 5.27 -4.33 21.11
C SER A 164 4.15 -3.52 21.79
N LEU A 165 2.92 -3.60 21.26
CA LEU A 165 1.74 -3.01 21.91
C LEU A 165 1.47 -3.67 23.28
N ASP A 166 1.85 -4.95 23.44
CA ASP A 166 1.70 -5.72 24.68
C ASP A 166 2.77 -5.34 25.73
N ASP A 167 3.95 -4.90 25.29
CA ASP A 167 5.07 -4.52 26.16
C ASP A 167 4.72 -3.28 27.00
N ALA A 168 3.77 -2.45 26.56
CA ALA A 168 3.33 -1.25 27.28
C ALA A 168 2.47 -1.56 28.51
N GLY A 169 1.81 -2.73 28.56
CA GLY A 169 0.96 -3.13 29.69
C GLY A 169 1.73 -3.78 30.86
N THR A 170 2.95 -4.27 30.62
CA THR A 170 3.71 -5.02 31.62
C THR A 170 4.62 -4.13 32.48
N THR A 171 5.06 -2.97 31.98
CA THR A 171 6.00 -2.10 32.74
C THR A 171 5.33 -1.30 33.87
N ALA A 172 4.00 -1.12 33.85
CA ALA A 172 3.30 -0.33 34.87
C ALA A 172 2.97 -1.11 36.17
N ALA A 173 3.13 -2.43 36.20
CA ALA A 173 2.76 -3.26 37.35
C ALA A 173 3.94 -3.63 38.28
N GLY A 174 5.17 -3.21 37.96
CA GLY A 174 6.39 -3.68 38.64
C GLY A 174 6.99 -2.76 39.71
N GLU A 175 6.54 -1.50 39.84
CA GLU A 175 7.21 -0.50 40.71
C GLU A 175 6.45 -0.09 41.98
N ALA A 176 5.42 -0.84 42.39
CA ALA A 176 4.64 -0.53 43.59
C ALA A 176 4.72 -1.62 44.67
N THR A 177 5.92 -2.07 45.04
CA THR A 177 6.14 -2.75 46.34
C THR A 177 7.61 -2.68 46.71
N GLY A 178 8.00 -1.72 47.55
CA GLY A 178 9.38 -1.70 48.07
C GLY A 178 9.84 -0.41 48.75
N ALA A 179 9.13 0.08 49.76
CA ALA A 179 9.67 0.94 50.83
C ALA A 179 8.61 1.05 51.94
N ALA A 180 8.83 0.83 53.23
CA ALA A 180 9.96 0.41 54.05
C ALA A 180 9.33 0.06 55.45
N PRO A 181 10.05 -0.61 56.36
CA PRO A 181 9.60 -0.84 57.74
C PRO A 181 9.53 0.43 58.60
#